data_AF-A0A7S0N340-F1
#
_entry.id   AF-A0A7S0N340-F1
#
_cell.length_a   1.000
_cell.length_b   1.000
_cell.length_c   1.000
_cell.angle_alpha   90.00
_cell.angle_beta   90.00
_cell.angle_gamma   90.00
#
_symmetry.space_group_name_H-M   'P 1'
#
loop_
_entity.id
_entity.type
_entity.pdbx_description
1 polymer ?
#
loop_
_entity_poly.entity_id
_entity_poly.type
_entity_poly.pdbx_seq_one_letter_code
_entity_poly.pdbx_strand_id
1 'polypeptide(L)'
;AIDTTQCRRAAILAFFEEPYDANWRCGMCDNCKNVSTHGDDLERNFGVQTQMLVQAASELAKGRLSTAMTKLMEVCLSKFKPPHDRPLPAALNRLMAANKARLERLPKAERSEETFRELLALVVQRNYLRRELFKPANPMHRSYELHRLGDRAGEVLNARK
;
A
#
# COMPACT_ATOMS: atom_id res chain seq x y z
N ALA A 1 -9.55 -8.74 -19.49
CA ALA A 1 -8.19 -8.44 -18.98
C ALA A 1 -7.34 -9.69 -19.12
N ILE A 2 -6.07 -9.59 -19.49
CA ILE A 2 -5.16 -10.75 -19.55
C ILE A 2 -4.87 -11.17 -18.11
N ASP A 3 -5.14 -12.43 -17.74
CA ASP A 3 -4.81 -12.98 -16.44
C ASP A 3 -3.27 -13.02 -16.29
N THR A 4 -2.75 -12.27 -15.32
CA THR A 4 -1.31 -12.14 -15.04
C THR A 4 -0.79 -13.23 -14.10
N THR A 5 -1.66 -14.12 -13.62
CA THR A 5 -1.35 -15.11 -12.57
C THR A 5 -1.43 -16.55 -13.06
N GLN A 6 -2.32 -16.82 -14.01
CA GLN A 6 -2.48 -18.13 -14.63
C GLN A 6 -1.30 -18.46 -15.56
N CYS A 7 -0.86 -19.72 -15.61
CA CYS A 7 0.13 -20.16 -16.59
C CYS A 7 -0.40 -19.90 -18.02
N ARG A 8 0.38 -19.19 -18.85
CA ARG A 8 -0.05 -18.88 -20.24
C ARG A 8 -0.36 -20.12 -21.06
N ARG A 9 0.42 -21.19 -20.88
CA ARG A 9 0.19 -22.45 -21.60
C ARG A 9 -1.09 -23.14 -21.13
N ALA A 10 -1.38 -23.12 -19.84
CA ALA A 10 -2.66 -23.62 -19.32
C ALA A 10 -3.85 -22.80 -19.85
N ALA A 11 -3.72 -21.46 -19.95
CA ALA A 11 -4.76 -20.61 -20.53
C ALA A 11 -5.04 -20.93 -22.01
N ILE A 12 -4.00 -21.24 -22.79
CA ILE A 12 -4.14 -21.67 -24.19
C ILE A 12 -4.85 -23.04 -24.27
N LEU A 13 -4.41 -24.02 -23.47
CA LEU A 13 -5.04 -25.35 -23.44
C LEU A 13 -6.52 -25.27 -23.04
N ALA A 14 -6.85 -24.44 -22.05
CA ALA A 14 -8.23 -24.18 -21.63
C ALA A 14 -9.08 -23.58 -22.75
N PHE A 15 -8.52 -22.67 -23.55
CA PHE A 15 -9.22 -22.05 -24.67
C PHE A 15 -9.59 -23.06 -25.77
N PHE A 16 -8.73 -24.05 -25.99
CA PHE A 16 -8.95 -25.11 -26.99
C PHE A 16 -9.62 -26.36 -26.40
N GLU A 17 -10.11 -26.30 -25.15
CA GLU A 17 -10.75 -27.43 -24.45
C GLU A 17 -9.85 -28.68 -24.39
N GLU A 18 -8.53 -28.51 -24.44
CA GLU A 18 -7.58 -29.60 -24.26
C GLU A 18 -7.53 -30.01 -22.78
N PRO A 19 -7.46 -31.31 -22.45
CA PRO A 19 -7.36 -31.76 -21.07
C PRO A 19 -6.02 -31.33 -20.46
N TYR A 20 -6.08 -30.60 -19.34
CA TYR A 20 -4.92 -30.23 -18.55
C TYR A 20 -5.27 -30.27 -17.06
N ASP A 21 -4.27 -30.49 -16.21
CA ASP A 21 -4.45 -30.32 -14.76
C ASP A 21 -4.54 -28.82 -14.45
N ALA A 22 -5.63 -28.39 -13.80
CA ALA A 22 -5.88 -26.99 -13.47
C ALA A 22 -4.76 -26.36 -12.62
N ASN A 23 -4.00 -27.17 -11.88
CA ASN A 23 -2.86 -26.75 -11.07
C ASN A 23 -1.52 -26.85 -11.82
N TRP A 24 -1.52 -27.37 -13.05
CA TRP A 24 -0.30 -27.54 -13.83
C TRP A 24 0.28 -26.21 -14.31
N ARG A 25 1.59 -26.09 -14.16
CA ARG A 25 2.39 -24.95 -14.60
C ARG A 25 3.51 -25.43 -15.51
N CYS A 26 3.68 -24.79 -16.66
CA CYS A 26 4.67 -25.21 -17.65
C CYS A 26 6.13 -24.86 -17.28
N GLY A 27 6.36 -24.08 -16.22
CA GLY A 27 7.70 -23.68 -15.74
C GLY A 27 8.46 -22.69 -16.64
N MET A 28 8.05 -22.49 -17.90
CA MET A 28 8.84 -21.73 -18.88
C MET A 28 8.22 -20.39 -19.32
N CYS A 29 6.91 -20.20 -19.15
CA CYS A 29 6.28 -18.91 -19.47
C CYS A 29 6.62 -17.83 -18.44
N ASP A 30 6.50 -16.57 -18.84
CA ASP A 30 6.67 -15.39 -17.98
C ASP A 30 5.82 -15.45 -16.70
N ASN A 31 4.54 -15.84 -16.77
CA ASN A 31 3.72 -15.99 -15.56
C ASN A 31 4.25 -17.10 -14.63
N CYS A 32 4.81 -18.19 -15.17
CA CYS A 32 5.46 -19.23 -14.36
C CYS A 32 6.80 -18.77 -13.77
N LYS A 33 7.59 -18.00 -14.54
CA LYS A 33 8.85 -17.43 -14.06
C LYS A 33 8.60 -16.40 -12.97
N ASN A 34 7.63 -15.50 -13.16
CA ASN A 34 7.19 -14.59 -12.13
C ASN A 34 6.73 -15.33 -10.88
N VAL A 35 5.90 -16.36 -11.00
CA VAL A 35 5.50 -17.17 -9.83
C VAL A 35 6.66 -17.96 -9.22
N SER A 36 7.71 -18.33 -9.96
CA SER A 36 8.91 -18.92 -9.33
C SER A 36 9.75 -17.89 -8.56
N THR A 37 9.76 -16.64 -9.03
CA THR A 37 10.51 -15.53 -8.43
C THR A 37 9.74 -14.86 -7.28
N HIS A 38 8.42 -14.92 -7.34
CA HIS A 38 7.47 -14.20 -6.50
C HIS A 38 6.38 -15.13 -5.93
N GLY A 39 6.56 -16.45 -5.97
CA GLY A 39 5.52 -17.43 -5.57
C GLY A 39 5.13 -17.32 -4.11
N ASP A 40 6.09 -16.92 -3.29
CA ASP A 40 5.88 -16.58 -1.88
C ASP A 40 5.16 -15.22 -1.68
N ASP A 41 4.97 -14.40 -2.73
CA ASP A 41 4.26 -13.12 -2.62
C ASP A 41 2.77 -13.30 -2.30
N LEU A 42 2.16 -14.45 -2.62
CA LEU A 42 0.76 -14.74 -2.30
C LEU A 42 0.51 -14.91 -0.78
N GLU A 43 1.56 -15.21 -0.01
CA GLU A 43 1.49 -15.35 1.46
C GLU A 43 2.07 -14.15 2.21
N ARG A 44 2.55 -13.11 1.51
CA ARG A 44 3.17 -11.95 2.17
C ARG A 44 2.17 -11.18 3.02
N ASN A 45 2.45 -11.16 4.31
CA ASN A 45 1.66 -10.42 5.28
C ASN A 45 2.08 -8.93 5.29
N PHE A 46 1.36 -8.11 4.53
CA PHE A 46 1.53 -6.66 4.52
C PHE A 46 0.75 -5.94 5.64
N GLY A 47 0.33 -6.64 6.69
CA GLY A 47 -0.48 -6.10 7.78
C GLY A 47 0.21 -4.95 8.51
N VAL A 48 1.53 -5.05 8.72
CA VAL A 48 2.32 -4.00 9.39
C VAL A 48 2.34 -2.72 8.54
N GLN A 49 2.67 -2.84 7.26
CA GLN A 49 2.73 -1.72 6.32
C GLN A 49 1.36 -1.09 6.12
N THR A 50 0.30 -1.91 6.04
CA THR A 50 -1.10 -1.46 5.98
C THR A 50 -1.46 -0.66 7.23
N GLN A 51 -1.10 -1.17 8.40
CA GLN A 51 -1.31 -0.48 9.67
C GLN A 51 -0.58 0.87 9.70
N MET A 52 0.66 0.93 9.21
CA MET A 52 1.42 2.18 9.12
C MET A 52 0.72 3.21 8.23
N LEU A 53 0.23 2.81 7.05
CA LEU A 53 -0.48 3.71 6.13
C LEU A 53 -1.77 4.27 6.75
N VAL A 54 -2.60 3.41 7.33
CA VAL A 54 -3.88 3.83 7.93
C VAL A 54 -3.65 4.71 9.15
N GLN A 55 -2.68 4.39 10.01
CA GLN A 55 -2.32 5.22 11.16
C GLN A 55 -1.75 6.57 10.73
N ALA A 56 -0.91 6.60 9.69
CA ALA A 56 -0.36 7.85 9.15
C ALA A 56 -1.49 8.76 8.63
N ALA A 57 -2.44 8.23 7.87
CA ALA A 57 -3.60 8.99 7.38
C ALA A 57 -4.45 9.55 8.53
N SER A 58 -4.73 8.74 9.54
CA SER A 58 -5.47 9.16 10.74
C SER A 58 -4.78 10.31 11.48
N GLU A 59 -3.49 10.18 11.79
CA GLU A 59 -2.77 11.19 12.57
C GLU A 59 -2.52 12.48 11.78
N LEU A 60 -2.25 12.40 10.47
CA LEU A 60 -2.16 13.57 9.60
C LEU A 60 -3.51 14.31 9.54
N ALA A 61 -4.63 13.59 9.39
CA ALA A 61 -5.96 14.19 9.37
C ALA A 61 -6.29 14.89 10.70
N LYS A 62 -6.01 14.25 11.85
CA LYS A 62 -6.19 14.86 13.19
C LYS A 62 -5.33 16.11 13.36
N GLY A 63 -4.10 16.09 12.86
CA GLY A 63 -3.19 17.23 12.86
C GLY A 63 -3.54 18.33 11.85
N ARG A 64 -4.61 18.16 11.06
CA ARG A 64 -4.99 19.04 9.94
C ARG A 64 -3.85 19.23 8.92
N LEU A 65 -3.05 18.18 8.73
CA LEU A 65 -1.96 18.12 7.78
C LEU A 65 -2.42 17.43 6.49
N SER A 66 -1.70 17.67 5.39
CA SER A 66 -2.02 17.04 4.11
C SER A 66 -1.86 15.52 4.19
N THR A 67 -2.89 14.80 3.74
CA THR A 67 -2.87 13.33 3.57
C THR A 67 -2.56 12.93 2.13
N ALA A 68 -1.84 13.78 1.40
CA ALA A 68 -1.30 13.44 0.09
C ALA A 68 -0.36 12.23 0.19
N MET A 69 -0.25 11.45 -0.89
CA MET A 69 0.57 10.24 -0.94
C MET A 69 2.01 10.50 -0.46
N THR A 70 2.64 11.58 -0.92
CA THR A 70 4.01 11.94 -0.54
C THR A 70 4.17 12.11 0.98
N LYS A 71 3.19 12.75 1.63
CA LYS A 71 3.20 12.95 3.09
C LYS A 71 2.93 11.67 3.86
N LEU A 72 2.07 10.79 3.33
CA LEU A 72 1.90 9.46 3.89
C LEU A 72 3.19 8.64 3.84
N MET A 73 3.87 8.63 2.70
CA MET A 73 5.16 7.92 2.55
C MET A 73 6.21 8.47 3.51
N GLU A 74 6.33 9.80 3.60
CA GLU A 74 7.24 10.47 4.53
C GLU A 74 6.98 10.04 6.00
N VAL A 75 5.72 9.94 6.43
CA VAL A 75 5.38 9.50 7.81
C VAL A 75 5.64 8.01 8.00
N CYS A 76 5.27 7.17 7.03
CA CYS A 76 5.50 5.72 7.11
C CYS A 76 6.99 5.41 7.19
N LEU A 77 7.80 6.10 6.38
CA LEU A 77 9.25 5.94 6.32
C LEU A 77 10.01 6.73 7.40
N SER A 78 9.29 7.40 8.31
CA SER A 78 9.88 8.20 9.40
C SER A 78 10.80 9.34 8.92
N LYS A 79 10.48 9.94 7.77
CA LYS A 79 11.20 11.05 7.13
C LYS A 79 10.42 12.38 7.11
N PHE A 80 9.18 12.37 7.61
CA PHE A 80 8.31 13.55 7.59
C PHE A 80 8.89 14.71 8.40
N LYS A 81 8.81 15.91 7.79
CA LYS A 81 9.13 17.18 8.44
C LYS A 81 7.89 18.09 8.37
N PRO A 82 7.49 18.70 9.50
CA PRO A 82 6.34 19.60 9.50
C PRO A 82 6.64 20.85 8.63
N PRO A 83 5.64 21.38 7.92
CA PRO A 83 5.80 22.63 7.19
C PRO A 83 5.90 23.82 8.16
N HIS A 84 6.88 24.70 7.93
CA HIS A 84 7.09 26.01 8.57
C HIS A 84 7.16 26.00 10.11
N ASP A 85 8.33 25.75 10.75
CA ASP A 85 8.62 25.85 12.20
C ASP A 85 7.54 25.38 13.20
N ARG A 86 6.50 24.70 12.73
CA ARG A 86 5.39 24.23 13.53
C ARG A 86 5.87 22.99 14.27
N PRO A 87 5.67 22.92 15.58
CA PRO A 87 6.02 21.73 16.33
C PRO A 87 5.24 20.54 15.79
N LEU A 88 5.94 19.42 15.58
CA LEU A 88 5.31 18.17 15.18
C LEU A 88 4.34 17.73 16.29
N PRO A 89 3.07 17.39 15.97
CA PRO A 89 2.14 16.89 16.98
C PRO A 89 2.75 15.69 17.72
N ALA A 90 2.68 15.67 19.05
CA ALA A 90 3.31 14.63 19.87
C ALA A 90 2.84 13.21 19.50
N ALA A 91 1.58 13.06 19.09
CA ALA A 91 1.04 11.80 18.59
C ALA A 91 1.73 11.34 17.29
N LEU A 92 1.94 12.27 16.34
CA LEU A 92 2.62 11.98 15.08
C LEU A 92 4.11 11.67 15.31
N ASN A 93 4.77 12.35 16.24
CA ASN A 93 6.15 12.03 16.63
C ASN A 93 6.26 10.61 17.21
N ARG A 94 5.35 10.23 18.12
CA ARG A 94 5.29 8.86 18.68
C ARG A 94 5.02 7.81 17.60
N LEU A 95 4.12 8.11 16.65
CA LEU A 95 3.86 7.23 15.51
C LEU A 95 5.11 7.03 14.65
N MET A 96 5.85 8.10 14.33
CA MET A 96 7.08 8.02 13.55
C MET A 96 8.16 7.21 14.28
N ALA A 97 8.32 7.39 15.60
CA ALA A 97 9.24 6.56 16.38
C ALA A 97 8.84 5.07 16.35
N ALA A 98 7.55 4.76 16.47
CA ALA A 98 7.05 3.40 16.35
C ALA A 98 7.24 2.82 14.93
N ASN A 99 7.03 3.63 13.90
CA ASN A 99 7.24 3.25 12.50
C ASN A 99 8.70 2.93 12.23
N LYS A 100 9.65 3.72 12.76
CA LYS A 100 11.08 3.41 12.67
C LYS A 100 11.40 2.02 13.23
N ALA A 101 10.92 1.71 14.44
CA ALA A 101 11.12 0.41 15.06
C ALA A 101 10.45 -0.74 14.28
N ARG A 102 9.28 -0.50 13.67
CA ARG A 102 8.60 -1.49 12.78
C ARG A 102 9.40 -1.73 11.50
N LEU A 103 9.88 -0.68 10.85
CA LEU A 103 10.69 -0.78 9.63
C LEU A 103 11.97 -1.59 9.86
N GLU A 104 12.62 -1.41 11.01
CA GLU A 104 13.82 -2.16 11.37
C GLU A 104 13.58 -3.68 11.46
N ARG A 105 12.34 -4.10 11.72
CA ARG A 105 11.93 -5.53 11.79
C ARG A 105 11.49 -6.10 10.44
N LEU A 106 11.12 -5.27 9.47
CA LEU A 106 10.69 -5.72 8.14
C LEU A 106 11.88 -6.14 7.27
N PRO A 107 11.74 -7.06 6.30
CA PRO A 107 12.79 -7.31 5.31
C PRO A 107 13.18 -6.04 4.55
N LYS A 108 14.47 -5.87 4.18
CA LYS A 108 14.94 -4.65 3.49
C LYS A 108 14.16 -4.33 2.21
N ALA A 109 13.79 -5.36 1.45
CA ALA A 109 12.98 -5.22 0.23
C ALA A 109 11.59 -4.59 0.49
N GLU A 110 11.07 -4.69 1.70
CA GLU A 110 9.74 -4.18 2.08
C GLU A 110 9.76 -2.78 2.69
N ARG A 111 10.95 -2.19 2.87
CA ARG A 111 11.12 -0.88 3.48
C ARG A 111 11.14 0.27 2.46
N SER A 112 10.98 -0.03 1.17
CA SER A 112 11.09 0.96 0.09
C SER A 112 9.82 1.79 -0.03
N GLU A 113 9.95 3.01 -0.55
CA GLU A 113 8.79 3.85 -0.87
C GLU A 113 7.90 3.20 -1.94
N GLU A 114 8.50 2.49 -2.89
CA GLU A 114 7.80 1.81 -3.98
C GLU A 114 6.85 0.72 -3.45
N THR A 115 7.31 -0.10 -2.50
CA THR A 115 6.47 -1.09 -1.83
C THR A 115 5.27 -0.44 -1.12
N PHE A 116 5.48 0.68 -0.42
CA PHE A 116 4.38 1.39 0.23
C PHE A 116 3.42 2.03 -0.78
N ARG A 117 3.92 2.47 -1.94
CA ARG A 117 3.10 3.04 -3.02
C ARG A 117 2.21 2.00 -3.68
N GLU A 118 2.76 0.82 -3.98
CA GLU A 118 2.00 -0.31 -4.51
C GLU A 118 0.95 -0.76 -3.49
N LEU A 119 1.35 -0.89 -2.22
CA LEU A 119 0.42 -1.26 -1.15
C LEU A 119 -0.67 -0.22 -0.94
N LEU A 120 -0.39 1.07 -1.10
CA LEU A 120 -1.41 2.13 -0.98
C LEU A 120 -2.56 1.91 -1.97
N ALA A 121 -2.27 1.49 -3.21
CA ALA A 121 -3.31 1.18 -4.19
C ALA A 121 -4.22 0.04 -3.71
N LEU A 122 -3.64 -1.02 -3.13
CA LEU A 122 -4.38 -2.14 -2.55
C LEU A 122 -5.19 -1.72 -1.32
N VAL A 123 -4.62 -0.90 -0.43
CA VAL A 123 -5.28 -0.36 0.77
C VAL A 123 -6.49 0.50 0.39
N VAL A 124 -6.38 1.26 -0.71
CA VAL A 124 -7.52 2.01 -1.27
C VAL A 124 -8.55 1.08 -1.90
N GLN A 125 -8.12 0.12 -2.72
CA GLN A 125 -9.01 -0.84 -3.36
C GLN A 125 -9.82 -1.66 -2.34
N ARG A 126 -9.19 -1.99 -1.20
CA ARG A 126 -9.82 -2.70 -0.08
C ARG A 126 -10.59 -1.77 0.88
N ASN A 127 -10.73 -0.48 0.58
CA ASN A 127 -11.51 0.51 1.33
C ASN A 127 -11.04 0.72 2.79
N TYR A 128 -9.75 0.52 3.05
CA TYR A 128 -9.10 0.98 4.28
C TYR A 128 -8.76 2.47 4.19
N LEU A 129 -8.40 2.93 2.98
CA LEU A 129 -8.28 4.34 2.64
C LEU A 129 -9.17 4.65 1.43
N ARG A 130 -9.49 5.93 1.24
CA ARG A 130 -10.24 6.43 0.08
C ARG A 130 -9.45 7.54 -0.58
N ARG A 131 -9.48 7.58 -1.91
CA ARG A 131 -8.91 8.67 -2.70
C ARG A 131 -9.97 9.76 -2.87
N GLU A 132 -9.60 10.98 -2.52
CA GLU A 132 -10.41 12.17 -2.75
C GLU A 132 -9.61 13.16 -3.59
N LEU A 133 -10.20 13.62 -4.69
CA LEU A 133 -9.60 14.65 -5.52
C LEU A 133 -9.84 16.02 -4.87
N PHE A 134 -8.77 16.68 -4.46
CA PHE A 134 -8.83 18.05 -3.97
C PHE A 134 -8.58 19.01 -5.13
N LYS A 135 -9.54 19.92 -5.33
CA LYS A 135 -9.43 21.03 -6.28
C LYS A 135 -9.11 22.31 -5.51
N PRO A 136 -7.88 22.84 -5.62
CA PRO A 136 -7.54 24.10 -4.96
C PRO A 136 -8.36 25.26 -5.55
N ALA A 137 -8.69 26.24 -4.73
CA ALA A 137 -9.46 27.41 -5.15
C ALA A 137 -8.70 28.28 -6.16
N ASN A 138 -7.37 28.28 -6.09
CA ASN A 138 -6.53 28.96 -7.08
C ASN A 138 -6.36 28.06 -8.32
N PRO A 139 -6.84 28.49 -9.49
CA PRO A 139 -6.84 27.69 -10.72
C PRO A 139 -5.44 27.41 -11.28
N MET A 140 -4.39 28.12 -10.81
CA MET A 140 -3.01 27.83 -11.20
C MET A 140 -2.46 26.57 -10.53
N HIS A 141 -3.05 26.11 -9.43
CA HIS A 141 -2.62 24.87 -8.79
C HIS A 141 -3.35 23.68 -9.39
N ARG A 142 -2.58 22.64 -9.76
CA ARG A 142 -3.15 21.38 -10.22
C ARG A 142 -3.96 20.72 -9.10
N SER A 143 -5.06 20.07 -9.47
CA SER A 143 -5.77 19.18 -8.57
C SER A 143 -4.84 18.08 -8.09
N TYR A 144 -4.97 17.69 -6.83
CA TYR A 144 -4.14 16.63 -6.25
C TYR A 144 -4.99 15.71 -5.38
N GLU A 145 -4.45 14.52 -5.12
CA GLU A 145 -5.18 13.48 -4.41
C GLU A 145 -4.84 13.47 -2.93
N LEU A 146 -5.88 13.38 -2.12
CA LEU A 146 -5.81 13.16 -0.69
C LEU A 146 -6.30 11.76 -0.36
N HIS A 147 -5.70 11.16 0.66
CA HIS A 147 -6.07 9.83 1.12
C HIS A 147 -6.75 9.97 2.48
N ARG A 148 -8.04 9.64 2.54
CA ARG A 148 -8.83 9.68 3.78
C ARG A 148 -9.11 8.27 4.29
N LEU A 149 -9.56 8.17 5.54
CA LEU A 149 -9.95 6.89 6.11
C LEU A 149 -11.18 6.34 5.34
N GLY A 150 -11.10 5.07 4.94
CA GLY A 150 -12.23 4.34 4.39
C GLY A 150 -13.03 3.63 5.48
N ASP A 151 -14.11 2.95 5.10
CA ASP A 151 -15.03 2.32 6.07
C ASP A 151 -14.34 1.24 6.90
N ARG A 152 -13.37 0.56 6.29
CA ARG A 152 -12.64 -0.55 6.93
C ARG A 152 -11.44 -0.08 7.75
N ALA A 153 -11.14 1.23 7.76
CA ALA A 153 -10.02 1.78 8.53
C ALA A 153 -10.12 1.42 10.03
N GLY A 154 -11.34 1.35 10.57
CA GLY A 154 -11.60 0.99 11.96
C GLY A 154 -11.07 -0.38 12.34
N GLU A 155 -11.09 -1.36 11.42
CA GLU A 155 -10.55 -2.72 11.67
C GLU A 155 -9.06 -2.66 12.04
N VAL A 156 -8.30 -1.83 11.32
CA VAL A 156 -6.85 -1.71 11.48
C VAL A 156 -6.48 -0.81 12.68
N LEU A 157 -7.27 0.23 12.91
CA LEU A 157 -7.05 1.16 14.02
C LEU A 157 -7.43 0.54 15.38
N ASN A 158 -8.44 -0.33 15.40
CA ASN A 158 -8.95 -0.96 16.62
C ASN A 158 -8.34 -2.34 16.92
N ALA A 159 -7.59 -2.96 15.99
CA ALA A 159 -6.89 -4.24 16.20
C ALA A 159 -5.77 -4.21 17.29
N ARG A 160 -5.76 -3.18 18.13
CA ARG A 160 -4.85 -2.99 19.27
C ARG A 160 -5.56 -2.99 20.63
N LYS A 161 -6.85 -3.39 20.68
CA LYS A 161 -7.54 -3.68 21.94
C LYS A 161 -7.50 -5.16 22.24
#